data_AF-A0A2D4K788-F1
#
_entry.id   AF-A0A2D4K788-F1
#
_cell.length_a   1.000
_cell.length_b   1.000
_cell.length_c   1.000
_cell.angle_alpha   90.00
_cell.angle_beta   90.00
_cell.angle_gamma   90.00
#
_symmetry.space_group_name_H-M   'P 1'
#
loop_
_entity.id
_entity.type
_entity.pdbx_description
1 polymer ?
#
loop_
_entity_poly.entity_id
_entity_poly.type
_entity_poly.pdbx_seq_one_letter_code
_entity_poly.pdbx_strand_id
1 'polypeptide(L)'
;NEIIWPSGFVCDGCLKKSGRTRRENKFSARRLPTTRLGTFLENRVNEFLRRQNHPESGEVIVRVVHTSEKTVEVKPGMKARFVDSGEMAEQFPYRTKALFAFEEIDGVDLCFFGMHVQEYGSDCPQPNQ
;
A
#
# COMPACT_ATOMS: atom_id res chain seq x y z
N ASN A 1 20.87 -7.14 -6.04
CA ASN A 1 20.52 -5.78 -5.56
C ASN A 1 21.64 -5.32 -4.65
N GLU A 2 22.43 -4.35 -5.12
CA GLU A 2 23.65 -3.86 -4.43
C GLU A 2 23.33 -3.09 -3.14
N ILE A 3 22.10 -2.60 -2.98
CA ILE A 3 21.64 -1.96 -1.75
C ILE A 3 21.35 -3.03 -0.67
N ILE A 4 20.70 -4.13 -1.06
CA ILE A 4 20.35 -5.22 -0.13
C ILE A 4 21.62 -5.99 0.29
N TRP A 5 22.50 -6.29 -0.67
CA TRP A 5 23.75 -7.00 -0.44
C TRP A 5 24.95 -6.23 -1.04
N PRO A 6 25.50 -5.24 -0.30
CA PRO A 6 26.60 -4.39 -0.80
C PRO A 6 27.92 -5.15 -1.06
N SER A 7 28.10 -6.30 -0.42
CA SER A 7 29.27 -7.17 -0.62
C SER A 7 29.29 -7.92 -1.96
N GLY A 8 28.31 -7.66 -2.84
CA GLY A 8 28.16 -8.32 -4.13
C GLY A 8 27.37 -9.62 -4.07
N PHE A 9 27.08 -10.17 -5.25
CA PHE A 9 26.35 -11.42 -5.41
C PHE A 9 27.24 -12.64 -5.15
N VAL A 10 26.73 -13.58 -4.37
CA VAL A 10 27.29 -14.93 -4.23
C VAL A 10 26.15 -15.91 -4.49
N CYS A 11 26.30 -16.79 -5.49
CA CYS A 11 25.27 -17.77 -5.82
C CYS A 11 25.11 -18.81 -4.71
N ASP A 12 23.95 -19.49 -4.69
CA ASP A 12 23.61 -20.43 -3.62
C ASP A 12 24.55 -21.65 -3.59
N GLY A 13 25.06 -22.05 -4.76
CA GLY A 13 26.09 -23.09 -4.85
C GLY A 13 27.40 -22.71 -4.14
N CYS A 14 27.87 -21.48 -4.30
CA CYS A 14 29.08 -20.99 -3.63
C CYS A 14 28.86 -20.76 -2.13
N LEU A 15 27.68 -20.28 -1.73
CA LEU A 15 27.29 -20.17 -0.33
C LEU A 15 27.30 -21.53 0.36
N LYS A 16 26.64 -22.54 -0.25
CA LYS A 16 26.60 -23.92 0.25
C LYS A 16 28.00 -24.53 0.36
N LYS A 17 28.85 -24.38 -0.66
CA LYS A 17 30.25 -24.87 -0.63
C LYS A 17 31.09 -24.24 0.48
N SER A 18 30.79 -23.00 0.87
CA SER A 18 31.52 -22.27 1.92
C SER A 18 30.86 -22.33 3.30
N GLY A 19 29.79 -23.11 3.48
CA GLY A 19 29.07 -23.22 4.75
C GLY A 19 28.40 -21.91 5.21
N ARG A 20 28.15 -20.98 4.29
CA ARG A 20 27.53 -19.67 4.57
C ARG A 20 26.11 -19.63 4.07
N THR A 21 25.26 -18.83 4.70
CA THR A 21 23.92 -18.50 4.21
C THR A 21 23.87 -17.08 3.65
N ARG A 22 22.89 -16.81 2.79
CA ARG A 22 22.66 -15.46 2.30
C ARG A 22 22.24 -14.57 3.48
N ARG A 23 22.78 -13.34 3.55
CA ARG A 23 22.38 -12.38 4.58
C ARG A 23 20.91 -12.04 4.42
N GLU A 24 20.21 -11.83 5.53
CA GLU A 24 18.81 -11.43 5.57
C GLU A 24 18.54 -10.18 4.73
N ASN A 25 17.44 -10.18 3.98
CA ASN A 25 16.95 -8.98 3.30
C ASN A 25 16.24 -8.05 4.29
N LYS A 26 16.90 -6.94 4.62
CA LYS A 26 16.36 -5.90 5.51
C LYS A 26 15.27 -5.02 4.87
N PHE A 27 15.06 -5.12 3.56
CA PHE A 27 14.10 -4.33 2.79
C PHE A 27 12.90 -5.20 2.42
N SER A 28 12.17 -5.66 3.45
CA SER A 28 10.97 -6.48 3.29
C SER A 28 9.68 -5.69 3.54
N ALA A 29 8.57 -6.15 2.96
CA ALA A 29 7.25 -5.55 3.14
C ALA A 29 6.85 -5.50 4.62
N ARG A 30 7.20 -6.54 5.39
CA ARG A 30 6.94 -6.60 6.84
C ARG A 30 7.56 -5.43 7.59
N ARG A 31 8.72 -4.94 7.15
CA ARG A 31 9.49 -3.87 7.78
C ARG A 31 9.07 -2.47 7.36
N LEU A 32 8.16 -2.32 6.40
CA LEU A 32 7.52 -1.04 6.13
C LEU A 32 6.71 -0.59 7.36
N PRO A 33 6.65 0.74 7.66
CA PRO A 33 5.87 1.26 8.77
C PRO A 33 4.43 0.77 8.76
N THR A 34 3.92 0.36 9.92
CA THR A 34 2.53 -0.05 10.08
C THR A 34 1.64 1.16 10.28
N THR A 35 0.36 1.02 9.89
CA THR A 35 -0.68 2.01 10.14
C THR A 35 -1.92 1.30 10.65
N ARG A 36 -2.82 2.01 11.34
CA ARG A 36 -4.08 1.42 11.84
C ARG A 36 -4.90 0.76 10.72
N LEU A 37 -5.01 1.44 9.57
CA LEU A 37 -5.71 0.91 8.41
C LEU A 37 -5.01 -0.33 7.83
N GLY A 38 -3.69 -0.28 7.65
CA GLY A 38 -2.92 -1.42 7.15
C GLY A 38 -3.07 -2.64 8.05
N THR A 39 -2.87 -2.47 9.36
CA THR A 39 -3.01 -3.55 10.35
C THR A 39 -4.43 -4.12 10.40
N PHE A 40 -5.46 -3.28 10.32
CA PHE A 40 -6.84 -3.75 10.30
C PHE A 40 -7.13 -4.63 9.06
N LEU A 41 -6.73 -4.18 7.88
CA LEU A 41 -6.91 -4.93 6.62
C LEU A 41 -6.12 -6.24 6.63
N GLU A 42 -4.86 -6.19 7.06
CA GLU A 42 -3.98 -7.35 7.21
C GLU A 42 -4.60 -8.41 8.14
N ASN A 43 -5.02 -8.02 9.34
CA ASN A 43 -5.64 -8.92 10.30
C ASN A 43 -6.91 -9.56 9.74
N ARG A 44 -7.75 -8.77 9.07
CA ARG A 44 -9.00 -9.24 8.46
C ARG A 44 -8.74 -10.29 7.38
N VAL A 45 -7.77 -10.05 6.49
CA VAL A 45 -7.41 -11.00 5.42
C VAL A 45 -6.82 -12.27 6.00
N ASN A 46 -5.86 -12.17 6.93
CA ASN A 46 -5.23 -13.34 7.53
C ASN A 46 -6.18 -14.16 8.41
N GLU A 47 -7.15 -13.52 9.08
CA GLU A 47 -8.22 -14.24 9.76
C GLU A 47 -9.10 -15.01 8.78
N PHE A 48 -9.46 -14.40 7.65
CA PHE A 48 -10.20 -15.09 6.58
C PHE A 48 -9.41 -16.30 6.04
N LEU A 49 -8.13 -16.13 5.70
CA LEU A 49 -7.28 -17.21 5.18
C LEU A 49 -7.15 -18.37 6.18
N ARG A 50 -6.97 -18.07 7.48
CA ARG A 50 -6.94 -19.09 8.54
C ARG A 50 -8.25 -19.88 8.63
N ARG A 51 -9.40 -19.24 8.41
CA ARG A 51 -10.71 -19.93 8.38
C ARG A 51 -10.89 -20.80 7.14
N GLN A 52 -10.31 -20.43 6.01
CA GLN A 52 -10.35 -21.26 4.80
C GLN A 52 -9.45 -22.50 4.92
N ASN A 53 -8.40 -22.43 5.75
CA ASN A 53 -7.51 -23.54 6.07
C ASN A 53 -6.93 -24.24 4.82
N HIS A 54 -6.57 -23.45 3.80
CA HIS A 54 -5.94 -23.98 2.59
C HIS A 54 -4.44 -24.25 2.86
N PRO A 55 -3.91 -25.44 2.53
CA PRO A 55 -2.55 -25.85 2.92
C PRO A 55 -1.42 -24.95 2.41
N GLU A 56 -1.65 -24.30 1.27
CA GLU A 56 -0.65 -23.47 0.57
C GLU A 56 -0.84 -21.97 0.80
N SER A 57 -1.76 -21.55 1.70
CA SER A 57 -1.97 -20.13 1.97
C SER A 57 -0.78 -19.51 2.69
N GLY A 58 -0.19 -18.47 2.11
CA GLY A 58 0.80 -17.62 2.77
C GLY A 58 0.17 -16.58 3.70
N GLU A 59 1.04 -15.90 4.47
CA GLU A 59 0.65 -14.72 5.23
C GLU A 59 0.60 -13.50 4.31
N VAL A 60 -0.50 -12.75 4.38
CA VAL A 60 -0.64 -11.49 3.66
C VAL A 60 -0.19 -10.34 4.55
N ILE A 61 0.60 -9.42 3.99
CA ILE A 61 1.08 -8.19 4.63
C ILE A 61 0.40 -7.02 3.93
N VAL A 62 -0.22 -6.09 4.66
CA VAL A 62 -0.85 -4.89 4.07
C VAL A 62 -0.18 -3.62 4.58
N ARG A 63 0.25 -2.75 3.67
CA ARG A 63 0.95 -1.50 4.01
C ARG A 63 0.33 -0.31 3.29
N VAL A 64 0.01 0.72 4.08
CA VAL A 64 -0.30 2.05 3.55
C VAL A 64 1.02 2.78 3.41
N VAL A 65 1.42 3.08 2.17
CA VAL A 65 2.75 3.63 1.84
C VAL A 65 2.69 5.11 1.47
N HIS A 66 1.50 5.64 1.24
CA HIS A 66 1.30 7.05 0.95
C HIS A 66 0.05 7.58 1.64
N THR A 67 0.14 8.79 2.18
CA THR A 67 -1.00 9.57 2.65
C THR A 67 -0.67 11.05 2.46
N SER A 68 -1.51 11.78 1.74
CA SER A 68 -1.39 13.24 1.59
C SER A 68 -2.76 13.88 1.37
N GLU A 69 -2.86 15.16 1.72
CA GLU A 69 -4.04 15.98 1.39
C GLU A 69 -3.91 16.51 -0.04
N LYS A 70 -5.01 16.51 -0.78
CA LYS A 70 -5.13 17.00 -2.16
C LYS A 70 -6.46 17.73 -2.33
N THR A 71 -6.57 18.51 -3.39
CA THR A 71 -7.85 19.08 -3.84
C THR A 71 -8.15 18.60 -5.26
N VAL A 72 -9.44 18.47 -5.57
CA VAL A 72 -9.90 18.36 -6.96
C VAL A 72 -10.62 19.65 -7.34
N GLU A 73 -10.19 20.26 -8.45
CA GLU A 73 -10.80 21.47 -8.99
C GLU A 73 -11.96 21.12 -9.93
N VAL A 74 -13.06 21.88 -9.83
CA VAL A 74 -14.18 21.75 -10.76
C VAL A 74 -13.76 22.19 -12.16
N LYS A 75 -13.93 21.29 -13.14
CA LYS A 75 -13.53 21.54 -14.52
C LYS A 75 -14.34 22.69 -15.16
N PRO A 76 -13.81 23.38 -16.20
CA PRO A 76 -14.36 24.64 -16.71
C PRO A 76 -15.86 24.65 -17.03
N GLY A 77 -16.39 23.58 -17.64
CA GLY A 77 -17.82 23.52 -18.00
C GLY A 77 -18.75 23.53 -16.78
N MET A 78 -18.43 22.74 -15.75
CA MET A 78 -19.19 22.73 -14.49
C MET A 78 -18.95 24.00 -13.68
N LYS A 79 -17.72 24.54 -13.74
CA LYS A 79 -17.36 25.79 -13.06
C LYS A 79 -18.21 26.96 -13.58
N ALA A 80 -18.22 27.18 -14.90
CA ALA A 80 -19.01 28.22 -15.53
C ALA A 80 -20.52 28.08 -15.26
N ARG A 81 -21.00 26.84 -15.10
CA ARG A 81 -22.43 26.56 -14.91
C ARG A 81 -22.89 26.70 -13.45
N PHE A 82 -22.09 26.32 -12.46
CA PHE A 82 -22.54 26.19 -11.06
C PHE A 82 -21.62 26.84 -10.03
N VAL A 83 -20.33 27.00 -10.32
CA VAL A 83 -19.39 27.61 -9.37
C VAL A 83 -19.47 29.13 -9.48
N ASP A 84 -19.45 29.66 -10.71
CA ASP A 84 -19.48 31.11 -10.94
C ASP A 84 -20.82 31.75 -10.51
N SER A 85 -21.89 30.96 -10.40
CA SER A 85 -23.18 31.36 -9.82
C SER A 85 -23.28 31.16 -8.30
N GLY A 86 -22.27 30.55 -7.66
CA GLY A 86 -22.25 30.27 -6.22
C GLY A 86 -23.08 29.04 -5.79
N GLU A 87 -23.56 28.23 -6.74
CA GLU A 87 -24.35 27.01 -6.47
C GLU A 87 -23.48 25.80 -6.05
N MET A 88 -22.18 25.82 -6.36
CA MET A 88 -21.24 24.73 -6.08
C MET A 88 -19.86 25.27 -5.66
N ALA A 89 -19.16 24.55 -4.78
CA ALA A 89 -17.78 24.87 -4.43
C ALA A 89 -16.83 24.71 -5.62
N GLU A 90 -15.79 25.54 -5.71
CA GLU A 90 -14.80 25.48 -6.79
C GLU A 90 -13.83 24.29 -6.67
N GLN A 91 -13.58 23.83 -5.45
CA GLN A 91 -12.64 22.75 -5.14
C GLN A 91 -13.16 21.88 -3.99
N PHE A 92 -12.78 20.61 -4.02
CA PHE A 92 -13.12 19.64 -2.98
C PHE A 92 -11.83 19.02 -2.41
N PRO A 93 -11.49 19.27 -1.14
CA PRO A 93 -10.35 18.65 -0.48
C PRO A 93 -10.64 17.17 -0.17
N TYR A 94 -9.61 16.33 -0.34
CA TYR A 94 -9.63 14.92 0.03
C TYR A 94 -8.25 14.45 0.45
N ARG A 95 -8.22 13.39 1.26
CA ARG A 95 -6.99 12.67 1.57
C ARG A 95 -6.81 11.53 0.57
N THR A 96 -5.70 11.52 -0.14
CA THR A 96 -5.31 10.35 -0.94
C THR A 96 -4.54 9.36 -0.07
N LYS A 97 -4.78 8.07 -0.24
CA LYS A 97 -3.93 7.02 0.32
C LYS A 97 -3.54 6.02 -0.76
N ALA A 98 -2.32 5.50 -0.68
CA ALA A 98 -1.88 4.35 -1.48
C ALA A 98 -1.59 3.19 -0.54
N LEU A 99 -2.13 2.01 -0.85
CA LEU A 99 -1.89 0.80 -0.08
C LEU A 99 -1.61 -0.39 -1.00
N PHE A 100 -0.77 -1.29 -0.52
CA PHE A 100 -0.34 -2.49 -1.23
C PHE A 100 -0.46 -3.71 -0.31
N ALA A 101 -0.77 -4.86 -0.90
CA ALA A 101 -0.73 -6.15 -0.23
C ALA A 101 0.38 -7.02 -0.82
N PHE A 102 1.06 -7.73 0.08
CA PHE A 102 2.21 -8.57 -0.22
C PHE A 102 1.99 -9.96 0.35
N GLU A 103 2.49 -10.99 -0.31
CA GLU A 103 2.56 -12.35 0.20
C GLU A 103 4.04 -12.77 0.23
N GLU A 104 4.47 -13.45 1.30
CA GLU A 104 5.82 -13.99 1.37
C GLU A 104 5.84 -15.40 0.76
N ILE A 105 6.53 -15.55 -0.38
CA ILE A 105 6.67 -16.83 -1.09
C ILE A 105 8.16 -17.15 -1.16
N ASP A 106 8.56 -18.30 -0.58
CA ASP A 106 9.96 -18.76 -0.53
C ASP A 106 10.96 -17.70 0.01
N GLY A 107 10.53 -16.93 1.01
CA GLY A 107 11.33 -15.86 1.62
C GLY A 107 11.49 -14.61 0.76
N VAL A 108 10.66 -14.45 -0.28
CA VAL A 108 10.60 -13.28 -1.16
C VAL A 108 9.23 -12.63 -1.05
N ASP A 109 9.19 -11.32 -0.84
CA ASP A 109 7.94 -10.56 -0.86
C ASP A 109 7.42 -10.41 -2.30
N LEU A 110 6.21 -10.88 -2.55
CA LEU A 110 5.47 -10.66 -3.79
C LEU A 110 4.37 -9.63 -3.56
N CYS A 111 4.48 -8.45 -4.19
CA CYS A 111 3.38 -7.49 -4.24
C CYS A 111 2.33 -7.95 -5.24
N PHE A 112 1.13 -8.30 -4.78
CA PHE A 112 0.09 -8.88 -5.62
C PHE A 112 -1.17 -7.99 -5.74
N PHE A 113 -1.29 -6.93 -4.93
CA PHE A 113 -2.41 -6.00 -4.99
C PHE A 113 -1.97 -4.58 -4.65
N GLY A 114 -2.56 -3.59 -5.34
CA GLY A 114 -2.33 -2.17 -5.09
C GLY A 114 -3.62 -1.36 -5.29
N MET A 115 -3.86 -0.40 -4.40
CA MET A 115 -5.05 0.44 -4.44
C MET A 115 -4.74 1.88 -4.03
N HIS A 116 -5.34 2.83 -4.74
CA HIS A 116 -5.40 4.23 -4.34
C HIS A 116 -6.86 4.58 -4.00
N VAL A 117 -7.05 5.38 -2.96
CA VAL A 117 -8.38 5.85 -2.53
C VAL A 117 -8.37 7.36 -2.36
N GLN A 118 -9.54 7.97 -2.54
CA GLN A 118 -9.81 9.37 -2.22
C GLN A 118 -10.81 9.40 -1.07
N GLU A 119 -10.39 9.90 0.09
CA GLU A 119 -11.23 10.04 1.28
C GLU A 119 -11.63 11.51 1.43
N TYR A 120 -12.87 11.83 1.10
CA TYR A 120 -13.45 13.14 1.37
C TYR A 120 -13.97 13.13 2.82
N GLY A 121 -13.54 14.12 3.60
CA GLY A 121 -13.84 14.20 5.04
C GLY A 121 -15.08 15.03 5.35
N SER A 122 -15.45 15.05 6.63
CA SER A 122 -16.59 15.83 7.13
C SER A 122 -16.49 17.34 6.89
N ASP A 123 -15.30 17.87 6.64
CA ASP A 123 -15.10 19.30 6.37
C ASP A 123 -15.11 19.60 4.85
N CYS A 124 -15.33 18.59 4.01
CA CYS A 124 -15.46 18.77 2.57
C CYS A 124 -16.82 19.43 2.24
N PRO A 125 -16.87 20.38 1.29
CA PRO A 125 -18.16 20.92 0.83
C PRO A 125 -19.05 19.84 0.22
N GLN A 126 -20.36 20.01 0.39
CA GLN A 126 -21.36 19.23 -0.38
C GLN A 126 -21.13 19.42 -1.89
N PRO A 127 -21.22 18.37 -2.71
CA PRO A 127 -21.83 17.07 -2.40
C PRO A 127 -20.85 15.98 -1.93
N ASN A 128 -19.59 16.33 -1.65
CA ASN A 128 -18.53 15.35 -1.41
C ASN A 128 -18.27 15.04 0.08
N GLN A 129 -19.03 15.65 1.00
CA GLN A 129 -18.94 15.42 2.44
C GLN A 129 -19.29 13.98 2.84
#